data_AF-A0A7Y9KAT4-F1
#
_entry.id   AF-A0A7Y9KAT4-F1
#
_cell.length_a   1.000
_cell.length_b   1.000
_cell.length_c   1.000
_cell.angle_alpha   90.00
_cell.angle_beta   90.00
_cell.angle_gamma   90.00
#
_symmetry.space_group_name_H-M   'P 1'
#
loop_
_entity.id
_entity.type
_entity.pdbx_description
1 polymer ?
#
loop_
_entity_poly.entity_id
_entity_poly.type
_entity_poly.pdbx_seq_one_letter_code
_entity_poly.pdbx_strand_id
1 'polypeptide(L)'
;MGYGEVGRPRAPVVELADRRALERWRPADEQVVEAARRLKERALLELGMTHSAVASWLFSKCHHQLPTTAVDTAAVVASGDGSCLLLYNPEFFVGIGGEGVRFVLFHEARHLIQRHLFADADLRSDPVFTLACEVTINHVAMVRLGAGLPEIGGAPVGISPRGVHASYAEDLREQRVEPLPFEEWVETDMSVYRELGRMRNPPGVGQAACIHVLVDALDQETVGRVGDDVLRSVLIAARRGDRVARDELLDLLRRTEGASEGVDKIWGDLGAHALRGVTSATRRVDWWQRWLVDVLASKLEEGERLVYPKKRGAVLAALGHEPMLARRGPQRVKSLVIALDTSGSMPDGLVEWLGELVGRIDGTEAEWVAFDASVKPFRPGEPLRGGGGTDFEAVRRHVEGRDEPADAVIVVTDGYADPIVPADPGKWIWLITSGGDEWPERRGMACHRVRPE
;
A
#
# COMPACT_ATOMS: atom_id res chain seq x y z
N MET A 1 21.79 23.47 -22.04
CA MET A 1 20.97 24.45 -21.31
C MET A 1 21.16 24.18 -19.83
N GLY A 2 21.41 25.23 -19.03
CA GLY A 2 21.83 25.08 -17.64
C GLY A 2 20.71 24.54 -16.76
N TYR A 3 20.90 23.34 -16.23
CA TYR A 3 20.07 22.77 -15.17
C TYR A 3 20.45 23.46 -13.86
N GLY A 4 19.74 24.54 -13.54
CA GLY A 4 20.04 25.38 -12.36
C GLY A 4 19.18 26.65 -12.27
N GLU A 5 18.33 26.95 -13.26
CA GLU A 5 17.32 28.00 -13.07
C GLU A 5 16.17 27.45 -12.22
N VAL A 6 16.05 28.03 -11.03
CA VAL A 6 14.96 27.88 -10.07
C VAL A 6 13.67 28.38 -10.72
N GLY A 7 13.06 27.52 -11.55
CA GLY A 7 11.79 27.74 -12.22
C GLY A 7 10.67 27.08 -11.44
N ARG A 8 9.53 27.76 -11.33
CA ARG A 8 8.25 27.14 -10.90
C ARG A 8 8.06 25.79 -11.60
N PRO A 9 7.47 24.76 -10.94
CA PRO A 9 7.20 23.48 -11.57
C PRO A 9 6.51 23.71 -12.91
N ARG A 10 7.13 23.23 -13.98
CA ARG A 10 6.63 23.43 -15.35
C ARG A 10 5.29 22.69 -15.40
N ALA A 11 4.22 23.39 -15.77
CA ALA A 11 2.92 22.74 -15.93
C ALA A 11 3.10 21.54 -16.90
N PRO A 12 2.60 20.35 -16.55
CA PRO A 12 2.85 19.16 -17.33
C PRO A 12 2.31 19.36 -18.74
N VAL A 13 3.13 18.98 -19.74
CA VAL A 13 2.82 19.19 -21.17
C VAL A 13 1.63 18.34 -21.62
N VAL A 14 1.27 17.31 -20.82
CA VAL A 14 0.20 16.36 -21.04
C VAL A 14 -0.49 16.06 -19.71
N GLU A 15 -1.81 15.82 -19.73
CA GLU A 15 -2.58 15.39 -18.56
C GLU A 15 -2.02 14.10 -17.95
N LEU A 16 -1.49 14.19 -16.73
CA LEU A 16 -0.78 13.09 -16.08
C LEU A 16 -1.70 11.93 -15.65
N ALA A 17 -3.00 12.17 -15.54
CA ALA A 17 -4.01 11.14 -15.27
C ALA A 17 -4.47 10.38 -16.54
N ASP A 18 -4.16 10.89 -17.74
CA ASP A 18 -4.49 10.23 -19.01
C ASP A 18 -3.32 9.34 -19.47
N ARG A 19 -3.39 8.07 -19.06
CA ARG A 19 -2.42 7.04 -19.47
C ARG A 19 -2.21 6.97 -20.99
N ARG A 20 -3.28 7.06 -21.79
CA ARG A 20 -3.17 6.93 -23.26
C ARG A 20 -2.50 8.14 -23.88
N ALA A 21 -2.68 9.32 -23.29
CA ALA A 21 -1.94 10.51 -23.71
C ALA A 21 -0.45 10.37 -23.38
N LEU A 22 -0.11 9.89 -22.17
CA LEU A 22 1.26 9.63 -21.76
C LEU A 22 1.96 8.55 -22.61
N GLU A 23 1.30 7.45 -22.94
CA GLU A 23 1.87 6.38 -23.78
C GLU A 23 2.19 6.84 -25.22
N ARG A 24 1.44 7.81 -25.73
CA ARG A 24 1.67 8.42 -27.05
C ARG A 24 2.73 9.51 -27.02
N TRP A 25 2.97 10.10 -25.86
CA TRP A 25 3.97 11.14 -25.66
C TRP A 25 5.36 10.52 -25.48
N ARG A 26 6.15 10.47 -26.57
CA ARG A 26 7.51 9.90 -26.60
C ARG A 26 8.60 10.96 -26.86
N PRO A 27 8.87 11.83 -25.88
CA PRO A 27 9.77 12.98 -26.06
C PRO A 27 11.27 12.63 -26.01
N ALA A 28 11.66 11.46 -25.47
CA ALA A 28 13.05 11.01 -25.36
C ALA A 28 13.41 9.95 -26.42
N ASP A 29 14.69 9.87 -26.77
CA ASP A 29 15.23 8.88 -27.72
C ASP A 29 15.06 7.42 -27.21
N GLU A 30 14.80 6.49 -28.13
CA GLU A 30 14.54 5.09 -27.79
C GLU A 30 15.70 4.42 -27.03
N GLN A 31 16.95 4.80 -27.32
CA GLN A 31 18.12 4.27 -26.62
C GLN A 31 18.18 4.76 -25.17
N VAL A 32 17.83 6.02 -24.92
CA VAL A 32 17.76 6.61 -23.58
C VAL A 32 16.63 5.97 -22.78
N VAL A 33 15.47 5.75 -23.41
CA VAL A 33 14.33 5.06 -22.79
C VAL A 33 14.71 3.63 -22.37
N GLU A 34 15.38 2.89 -23.23
CA GLU A 34 15.81 1.52 -22.92
C GLU A 34 16.88 1.47 -21.81
N ALA A 35 17.84 2.41 -21.83
CA ALA A 35 18.84 2.53 -20.76
C ALA A 35 18.17 2.84 -19.40
N ALA A 36 17.24 3.79 -19.38
CA ALA A 36 16.47 4.14 -18.18
C ALA A 36 15.63 2.96 -17.66
N ARG A 37 15.00 2.20 -18.56
CA ARG A 37 14.22 1.00 -18.20
C ARG A 37 15.07 -0.03 -17.47
N ARG A 38 16.28 -0.30 -17.96
CA ARG A 38 17.22 -1.24 -17.33
C ARG A 38 17.68 -0.77 -15.95
N LEU A 39 17.96 0.52 -15.79
CA LEU A 39 18.32 1.11 -14.49
C LEU A 39 17.17 0.95 -13.49
N LYS A 40 15.94 1.28 -13.91
CA LYS A 40 14.73 1.11 -13.10
C LYS A 40 14.52 -0.35 -12.68
N GLU A 41 14.57 -1.29 -13.62
CA GLU A 41 14.34 -2.72 -13.34
C GLU A 41 15.36 -3.27 -12.33
N ARG A 42 16.63 -2.91 -12.50
CA ARG A 42 17.67 -3.26 -11.53
C ARG A 42 17.38 -2.67 -10.15
N ALA A 43 17.06 -1.39 -10.09
CA ALA A 43 16.76 -0.71 -8.84
C ALA A 43 15.56 -1.34 -8.10
N LEU A 44 14.47 -1.67 -8.82
CA LEU A 44 13.30 -2.31 -8.22
C LEU A 44 13.60 -3.71 -7.66
N LEU A 45 14.43 -4.50 -8.37
CA LEU A 45 14.88 -5.80 -7.89
C LEU A 45 15.71 -5.65 -6.60
N GLU A 46 16.68 -4.74 -6.59
CA GLU A 46 17.53 -4.47 -5.42
C GLU A 46 16.73 -3.94 -4.21
N LEU A 47 15.74 -3.08 -4.45
CA LEU A 47 14.85 -2.60 -3.39
C LEU A 47 14.10 -3.75 -2.74
N GLY A 48 13.48 -4.62 -3.55
CA GLY A 48 12.68 -5.73 -3.04
C GLY A 48 13.47 -6.86 -2.38
N MET A 49 14.75 -7.01 -2.70
CA MET A 49 15.58 -8.04 -2.08
C MET A 49 16.17 -7.60 -0.73
N THR A 50 16.56 -6.34 -0.58
CA THR A 50 17.50 -5.97 0.50
C THR A 50 17.24 -4.64 1.18
N HIS A 51 16.39 -3.74 0.65
CA HIS A 51 16.37 -2.35 1.14
C HIS A 51 14.98 -1.83 1.52
N SER A 52 13.91 -2.25 0.84
CA SER A 52 12.55 -1.78 1.12
C SER A 52 11.49 -2.77 0.65
N ALA A 53 10.81 -3.39 1.62
CA ALA A 53 9.62 -4.18 1.35
C ALA A 53 8.47 -3.26 0.92
N VAL A 54 8.38 -2.06 1.50
CA VAL A 54 7.38 -1.04 1.14
C VAL A 54 7.48 -0.67 -0.35
N ALA A 55 8.66 -0.29 -0.82
CA ALA A 55 8.86 0.10 -2.21
C ALA A 55 8.58 -1.07 -3.16
N SER A 56 9.00 -2.28 -2.79
CA SER A 56 8.74 -3.49 -3.59
C SER A 56 7.24 -3.74 -3.78
N TRP A 57 6.49 -3.73 -2.68
CA TRP A 57 5.04 -3.91 -2.72
C TRP A 57 4.34 -2.78 -3.45
N LEU A 58 4.74 -1.52 -3.21
CA LEU A 58 4.14 -0.38 -3.89
C LEU A 58 4.31 -0.43 -5.41
N PHE A 59 5.54 -0.65 -5.89
CA PHE A 59 5.80 -0.66 -7.33
C PHE A 59 5.26 -1.92 -8.01
N SER A 60 4.99 -3.00 -7.27
CA SER A 60 4.23 -4.15 -7.79
C SER A 60 2.77 -3.81 -8.10
N LYS A 61 2.19 -2.84 -7.40
CA LYS A 61 0.82 -2.31 -7.65
C LYS A 61 0.80 -1.26 -8.76
N CYS A 62 1.96 -0.75 -9.17
CA CYS A 62 2.09 0.14 -10.32
C CYS A 62 2.18 -0.67 -11.61
N HIS A 63 1.03 -1.15 -12.10
CA HIS A 63 0.93 -2.00 -13.29
C HIS A 63 1.46 -1.33 -14.57
N HIS A 64 1.51 0.00 -14.59
CA HIS A 64 2.04 0.79 -15.69
C HIS A 64 3.21 1.63 -15.22
N GLN A 65 4.38 1.40 -15.82
CA GLN A 65 5.62 2.12 -15.51
C GLN A 65 6.08 2.83 -16.78
N LEU A 66 5.74 4.11 -16.89
CA LEU A 66 5.80 4.85 -18.15
C LEU A 66 7.03 5.79 -18.19
N PRO A 67 7.93 5.60 -19.15
CA PRO A 67 8.98 6.58 -19.43
C PRO A 67 8.36 7.83 -20.07
N THR A 68 8.53 9.00 -19.47
CA THR A 68 8.00 10.28 -19.99
C THR A 68 8.79 11.47 -19.47
N THR A 69 9.05 12.48 -20.32
CA THR A 69 9.61 13.78 -19.89
C THR A 69 8.51 14.79 -19.52
N ALA A 70 7.25 14.35 -19.41
CA ALA A 70 6.17 15.17 -18.87
C ALA A 70 6.36 15.47 -17.36
N VAL A 71 7.21 14.70 -16.70
CA VAL A 71 7.73 14.96 -15.36
C VAL A 71 9.23 15.21 -15.45
N ASP A 72 9.77 16.05 -14.57
CA ASP A 72 11.20 16.37 -14.57
C ASP A 72 12.06 15.22 -14.00
N THR A 73 11.47 14.35 -13.18
CA THR A 73 12.16 13.27 -12.45
C THR A 73 11.39 11.96 -12.42
N ALA A 74 10.62 11.70 -11.38
CA ALA A 74 9.73 10.56 -11.21
C ALA A 74 8.50 11.02 -10.44
N ALA A 75 7.39 10.31 -10.62
CA ALA A 75 6.17 10.54 -9.89
C ALA A 75 5.32 9.27 -9.87
N VAL A 76 4.57 9.07 -8.79
CA VAL A 76 3.49 8.08 -8.75
C VAL A 76 2.16 8.81 -8.87
N VAL A 77 1.35 8.43 -9.86
CA VAL A 77 0.05 9.04 -10.14
C VAL A 77 -1.06 7.99 -10.18
N ALA A 78 -2.30 8.38 -9.92
CA ALA A 78 -3.48 7.53 -10.06
C ALA A 78 -4.08 7.83 -11.43
N SER A 79 -4.26 6.78 -12.21
CA SER A 79 -5.00 6.84 -13.46
C SER A 79 -6.49 6.91 -13.17
N GLY A 80 -7.27 7.49 -14.10
CA GLY A 80 -8.73 7.58 -13.98
C GLY A 80 -9.46 6.22 -13.94
N ASP A 81 -8.75 5.11 -14.16
CA ASP A 81 -9.23 3.73 -14.00
C ASP A 81 -8.91 3.13 -12.61
N GLY A 82 -8.39 3.93 -11.67
CA GLY A 82 -8.10 3.51 -10.30
C GLY A 82 -6.79 2.72 -10.13
N SER A 83 -5.96 2.65 -11.17
CA SER A 83 -4.62 2.05 -11.14
C SER A 83 -3.53 3.08 -10.81
N CYS A 84 -2.43 2.65 -10.20
CA CYS A 84 -1.25 3.50 -10.01
C CYS A 84 -0.30 3.40 -11.21
N LEU A 85 0.18 4.55 -11.67
CA LEU A 85 1.21 4.67 -12.70
C LEU A 85 2.50 5.17 -12.05
N LEU A 86 3.62 4.53 -12.34
CA LEU A 86 4.94 5.09 -12.08
C LEU A 86 5.41 5.83 -13.33
N LEU A 87 5.52 7.15 -13.26
CA LEU A 87 6.10 7.99 -14.30
C LEU A 87 7.57 8.22 -13.97
N TYR A 88 8.44 8.14 -14.97
CA TYR A 88 9.85 8.46 -14.80
C TYR A 88 10.44 9.11 -16.05
N ASN A 89 11.28 10.11 -15.85
CA ASN A 89 12.00 10.81 -16.88
C ASN A 89 13.26 10.00 -17.28
N PRO A 90 13.34 9.52 -18.53
CA PRO A 90 14.46 8.70 -18.98
C PRO A 90 15.81 9.43 -18.91
N GLU A 91 15.84 10.72 -19.28
CA GLU A 91 17.05 11.53 -19.28
C GLU A 91 17.58 11.72 -17.86
N PHE A 92 16.66 11.96 -16.91
CA PHE A 92 16.99 12.04 -15.50
C PHE A 92 17.54 10.73 -14.95
N PHE A 93 16.88 9.60 -15.21
CA PHE A 93 17.31 8.28 -14.73
C PHE A 93 18.70 7.89 -15.25
N VAL A 94 18.96 8.16 -16.54
CA VAL A 94 20.30 7.95 -17.11
C VAL A 94 21.32 8.91 -16.48
N GLY A 95 20.94 10.16 -16.23
CA GLY A 95 21.82 11.18 -15.65
C GLY A 95 22.29 10.88 -14.24
N ILE A 96 21.44 10.29 -13.39
CA ILE A 96 21.76 9.96 -11.99
C ILE A 96 22.34 8.56 -11.78
N GLY A 97 22.26 7.69 -12.80
CA GLY A 97 22.75 6.32 -12.75
C GLY A 97 21.99 5.39 -11.78
N GLY A 98 22.48 4.15 -11.63
CA GLY A 98 21.75 3.09 -10.90
C GLY A 98 21.51 3.39 -9.42
N GLU A 99 22.53 3.88 -8.72
CA GLU A 99 22.44 4.27 -7.31
C GLU A 99 21.43 5.42 -7.11
N GLY A 100 21.46 6.42 -7.99
CA GLY A 100 20.53 7.54 -7.96
C GLY A 100 19.09 7.11 -8.27
N VAL A 101 18.89 6.22 -9.24
CA VAL A 101 17.55 5.67 -9.54
C VAL A 101 17.00 4.90 -8.34
N ARG A 102 17.84 4.09 -7.67
CA ARG A 102 17.43 3.37 -6.45
C ARG A 102 17.03 4.33 -5.33
N PHE A 103 17.79 5.40 -5.13
CA PHE A 103 17.48 6.46 -4.19
C PHE A 103 16.12 7.11 -4.49
N VAL A 104 15.90 7.54 -5.72
CA VAL A 104 14.66 8.23 -6.13
C VAL A 104 13.46 7.31 -5.98
N LEU A 105 13.54 6.05 -6.41
CA LEU A 105 12.41 5.12 -6.26
C LEU A 105 12.09 4.81 -4.78
N PHE A 106 13.11 4.68 -3.93
CA PHE A 106 12.90 4.55 -2.48
C PHE A 106 12.21 5.81 -1.91
N HIS A 107 12.70 6.98 -2.31
CA HIS A 107 12.18 8.29 -1.89
C HIS A 107 10.71 8.46 -2.27
N GLU A 108 10.34 8.21 -3.53
CA GLU A 108 8.95 8.29 -4.01
C GLU A 108 8.02 7.34 -3.25
N ALA A 109 8.49 6.11 -2.99
CA ALA A 109 7.70 5.14 -2.23
C ALA A 109 7.44 5.59 -0.79
N ARG A 110 8.43 6.22 -0.16
CA ARG A 110 8.30 6.76 1.20
C ARG A 110 7.34 7.93 1.26
N HIS A 111 7.40 8.86 0.32
CA HIS A 111 6.45 9.97 0.23
C HIS A 111 5.02 9.48 0.14
N LEU A 112 4.75 8.49 -0.72
CA LEU A 112 3.40 7.96 -0.87
C LEU A 112 2.88 7.34 0.44
N ILE A 113 3.70 6.55 1.14
CA ILE A 113 3.30 5.95 2.41
C ILE A 113 3.21 6.96 3.56
N GLN A 114 4.18 7.87 3.71
CA GLN A 114 4.10 8.89 4.75
C GLN A 114 2.91 9.82 4.52
N ARG A 115 2.66 10.26 3.29
CA ARG A 115 1.47 11.06 2.96
C ARG A 115 0.17 10.31 3.23
N HIS A 116 0.14 9.00 3.00
CA HIS A 116 -1.00 8.16 3.40
C HIS A 116 -1.22 8.15 4.92
N LEU A 117 -0.13 8.08 5.69
CA LEU A 117 -0.20 8.17 7.15
C LEU A 117 -0.66 9.58 7.61
N PHE A 118 -0.19 10.65 6.97
CA PHE A 118 -0.55 12.03 7.31
C PHE A 118 -1.82 12.51 6.57
N ALA A 119 -3.00 12.22 7.14
CA ALA A 119 -4.30 12.56 6.54
C ALA A 119 -4.68 14.07 6.58
N ASP A 120 -4.05 14.87 7.44
CA ASP A 120 -4.41 16.28 7.65
C ASP A 120 -4.08 17.14 6.41
N ALA A 121 -5.11 17.80 5.86
CA ALA A 121 -4.98 18.63 4.68
C ALA A 121 -4.20 19.93 4.94
N ASP A 122 -4.30 20.48 6.15
CA ASP A 122 -3.66 21.74 6.50
C ASP A 122 -2.14 21.54 6.61
N LEU A 123 -1.70 20.46 7.27
CA LEU A 123 -0.29 20.07 7.33
C LEU A 123 0.29 19.79 5.94
N ARG A 124 -0.43 19.04 5.09
CA ARG A 124 0.03 18.75 3.72
C ARG A 124 0.17 20.00 2.85
N SER A 125 -0.57 21.06 3.15
CA SER A 125 -0.47 22.34 2.45
C SER A 125 0.65 23.24 2.97
N ASP A 126 1.23 22.92 4.13
CA ASP A 126 2.31 23.69 4.74
C ASP A 126 3.65 23.39 4.05
N PRO A 127 4.30 24.39 3.42
CA PRO A 127 5.59 24.19 2.78
C PRO A 127 6.72 23.80 3.74
N VAL A 128 6.64 24.23 5.01
CA VAL A 128 7.63 23.87 6.04
C VAL A 128 7.46 22.40 6.42
N PHE A 129 6.22 21.91 6.47
CA PHE A 129 5.96 20.48 6.66
C PHE A 129 6.43 19.66 5.46
N THR A 130 6.19 20.16 4.24
CA THR A 130 6.72 19.54 3.02
C THR A 130 8.24 19.39 3.10
N LEU A 131 8.96 20.47 3.43
CA LEU A 131 10.41 20.42 3.60
C LEU A 131 10.84 19.45 4.73
N ALA A 132 10.09 19.39 5.82
CA ALA A 132 10.36 18.45 6.90
C ALA A 132 10.32 16.99 6.41
N CYS A 133 9.29 16.62 5.63
CA CYS A 133 9.19 15.31 5.02
C CYS A 133 10.34 15.03 4.02
N GLU A 134 10.72 16.00 3.19
CA GLU A 134 11.86 15.84 2.28
C GLU A 134 13.16 15.52 3.02
N VAL A 135 13.43 16.25 4.10
CA VAL A 135 14.61 16.08 4.93
C VAL A 135 14.64 14.69 5.56
N THR A 136 13.55 14.27 6.20
CA THR A 136 13.48 12.97 6.88
C THR A 136 13.58 11.81 5.88
N ILE A 137 12.89 11.90 4.74
CA ILE A 137 12.92 10.87 3.70
C ILE A 137 14.31 10.75 3.09
N ASN A 138 14.94 11.87 2.72
CA ASN A 138 16.31 11.86 2.19
C ASN A 138 17.28 11.28 3.21
N HIS A 139 17.15 11.64 4.49
CA HIS A 139 17.99 11.07 5.54
C HIS A 139 17.81 9.54 5.64
N VAL A 140 16.58 9.04 5.64
CA VAL A 140 16.29 7.60 5.67
C VAL A 140 16.85 6.89 4.44
N ALA A 141 16.65 7.46 3.25
CA ALA A 141 17.16 6.91 2.00
C ALA A 141 18.69 6.79 2.03
N MET A 142 19.39 7.85 2.47
CA MET A 142 20.85 7.85 2.60
C MET A 142 21.34 6.77 3.58
N VAL A 143 20.70 6.67 4.75
CA VAL A 143 21.10 5.70 5.79
C VAL A 143 20.84 4.26 5.34
N ARG A 144 19.66 3.98 4.78
CA ARG A 144 19.28 2.61 4.38
C ARG A 144 20.00 2.12 3.15
N LEU A 145 20.21 3.00 2.16
CA LEU A 145 20.89 2.63 0.92
C LEU A 145 22.41 2.71 1.03
N GLY A 146 22.95 3.25 2.14
CA GLY A 146 24.37 3.48 2.32
C GLY A 146 24.96 4.44 1.28
N ALA A 147 24.14 5.36 0.76
CA ALA A 147 24.48 6.21 -0.38
C ALA A 147 24.29 7.70 -0.05
N GLY A 148 24.99 8.56 -0.79
CA GLY A 148 24.77 10.00 -0.78
C GLY A 148 23.49 10.40 -1.53
N LEU A 149 23.25 11.71 -1.62
CA LEU A 149 22.23 12.23 -2.55
C LEU A 149 22.62 11.86 -3.99
N PRO A 150 21.65 11.63 -4.89
CA PRO A 150 21.91 11.47 -6.32
C PRO A 150 22.69 12.66 -6.87
N GLU A 151 23.57 12.44 -7.84
CA GLU A 151 24.34 13.51 -8.48
C GLU A 151 24.07 13.55 -9.98
N ILE A 152 23.97 14.75 -10.53
CA ILE A 152 23.98 15.00 -11.97
C ILE A 152 25.19 15.87 -12.28
N GLY A 153 26.10 15.37 -13.12
CA GLY A 153 27.31 16.11 -13.48
C GLY A 153 28.20 16.47 -12.28
N GLY A 154 28.17 15.67 -11.21
CA GLY A 154 28.93 15.88 -9.97
C GLY A 154 28.32 16.90 -9.00
N ALA A 155 27.10 17.38 -9.27
CA ALA A 155 26.35 18.22 -8.35
C ALA A 155 25.21 17.40 -7.71
N PRO A 156 25.05 17.44 -6.37
CA PRO A 156 23.97 16.73 -5.69
C PRO A 156 22.61 17.31 -6.10
N VAL A 157 21.65 16.42 -6.30
CA VAL A 157 20.27 16.72 -6.65
C VAL A 157 19.37 16.29 -5.50
N GLY A 158 18.59 17.22 -4.98
CA GLY A 158 17.71 17.01 -3.83
C GLY A 158 18.14 17.80 -2.59
N ILE A 159 17.32 17.72 -1.55
CA ILE A 159 17.50 18.48 -0.31
C ILE A 159 18.48 17.75 0.61
N SER A 160 19.57 18.43 0.99
CA SER A 160 20.55 17.90 1.95
C SER A 160 20.04 18.03 3.39
N PRO A 161 19.80 16.92 4.12
CA PRO A 161 19.32 16.97 5.50
C PRO A 161 20.29 17.72 6.42
N ARG A 162 21.60 17.47 6.25
CA ARG A 162 22.66 18.15 7.02
C ARG A 162 22.79 19.62 6.63
N GLY A 163 22.54 19.96 5.37
CA GLY A 163 22.52 21.35 4.91
C GLY A 163 21.40 22.14 5.58
N VAL A 164 20.18 21.59 5.60
CA VAL A 164 19.03 22.22 6.26
C VAL A 164 19.26 22.35 7.76
N HIS A 165 19.76 21.31 8.42
CA HIS A 165 20.10 21.36 9.85
C HIS A 165 21.16 22.42 10.16
N ALA A 166 22.19 22.58 9.31
CA ALA A 166 23.21 23.60 9.50
C ALA A 166 22.60 25.01 9.48
N SER A 167 21.73 25.32 8.51
CA SER A 167 21.02 26.60 8.42
C SER A 167 20.08 26.83 9.60
N TYR A 168 19.34 25.81 10.02
CA TYR A 168 18.53 25.84 11.24
C TYR A 168 19.40 26.17 12.46
N ALA A 169 20.51 25.46 12.65
CA ALA A 169 21.36 25.61 13.82
C ALA A 169 22.09 26.96 13.85
N GLU A 170 22.39 27.54 12.69
CA GLU A 170 22.93 28.90 12.57
C GLU A 170 21.88 29.93 13.03
N ASP A 171 20.66 29.89 12.48
CA ASP A 171 19.58 30.82 12.83
C ASP A 171 19.25 30.78 14.34
N LEU A 172 19.16 29.60 14.96
CA LEU A 172 18.90 29.52 16.41
C LEU A 172 20.06 30.07 17.26
N ARG A 173 21.31 29.83 16.85
CA ARG A 173 22.46 30.42 17.57
C ARG A 173 22.48 31.94 17.48
N GLU A 174 22.11 32.52 16.35
CA GLU A 174 21.91 33.97 16.22
C GLU A 174 20.77 34.51 17.09
N GLN A 175 19.76 33.67 17.36
CA GLN A 175 18.70 33.95 18.32
C GLN A 175 19.12 33.74 19.79
N ARG A 176 20.32 33.20 20.05
CA ARG A 176 20.80 32.75 21.38
C ARG A 176 19.94 31.63 21.97
N VAL A 177 19.40 30.80 21.10
CA VAL A 177 18.61 29.62 21.44
C VAL A 177 19.45 28.39 21.09
N GLU A 178 19.50 27.39 21.97
CA GLU A 178 20.27 26.17 21.69
C GLU A 178 19.53 25.32 20.64
N PRO A 179 20.19 24.96 19.51
CA PRO A 179 19.63 24.05 18.53
C PRO A 179 19.72 22.59 18.98
N LEU A 180 18.80 21.75 18.52
CA LEU A 180 18.88 20.32 18.75
C LEU A 180 20.05 19.69 17.97
N PRO A 181 20.72 18.66 18.54
CA PRO A 181 21.63 17.81 17.79
C PRO A 181 20.96 17.20 16.55
N PHE A 182 21.74 16.92 15.50
CA PHE A 182 21.20 16.46 14.22
C PHE A 182 20.36 15.17 14.37
N GLU A 183 20.85 14.25 15.20
CA GLU A 183 20.26 12.93 15.42
C GLU A 183 18.88 13.01 16.09
N GLU A 184 18.70 13.94 17.03
CA GLU A 184 17.41 14.21 17.69
C GLU A 184 16.48 15.02 16.79
N TRP A 185 17.05 15.96 16.03
CA TRP A 185 16.31 16.81 15.11
C TRP A 185 15.68 16.02 13.95
N VAL A 186 16.42 15.08 13.36
CA VAL A 186 15.99 14.30 12.17
C VAL A 186 15.17 13.05 12.51
N GLU A 187 14.85 12.85 13.79
CA GLU A 187 14.24 11.62 14.27
C GLU A 187 12.84 11.39 13.68
N THR A 188 11.99 12.42 13.65
CA THR A 188 10.60 12.36 13.16
C THR A 188 10.28 13.54 12.26
N ASP A 189 9.27 13.38 11.39
CA ASP A 189 8.76 14.46 10.54
C ASP A 189 8.30 15.66 11.38
N MET A 190 7.63 15.38 12.50
CA MET A 190 7.15 16.41 13.42
C MET A 190 8.28 17.08 14.21
N SER A 191 9.39 16.39 14.51
CA SER A 191 10.56 17.01 15.15
C SER A 191 11.14 18.08 14.23
N VAL A 192 11.45 17.71 12.98
CA VAL A 192 11.95 18.63 11.96
C VAL A 192 10.98 19.79 11.74
N TYR A 193 9.68 19.51 11.57
CA TYR A 193 8.66 20.53 11.34
C TYR A 193 8.57 21.55 12.48
N ARG A 194 8.46 21.08 13.73
CA ARG A 194 8.41 21.96 14.92
C ARG A 194 9.67 22.81 15.07
N GLU A 195 10.83 22.21 14.81
CA GLU A 195 12.12 22.87 14.95
C GLU A 195 12.38 23.90 13.85
N LEU A 196 12.00 23.61 12.61
CA LEU A 196 12.00 24.61 11.53
C LEU A 196 11.08 25.78 11.87
N GLY A 197 9.93 25.54 12.52
CA GLY A 197 9.03 26.59 13.01
C GLY A 197 9.63 27.53 14.07
N ARG A 198 10.76 27.17 14.70
CA ARG A 198 11.49 28.04 15.64
C ARG A 198 12.44 29.02 14.93
N MET A 199 12.69 28.84 13.64
CA MET A 199 13.52 29.77 12.86
C MET A 199 12.82 31.11 12.68
N ARG A 200 13.59 32.21 12.59
CA ARG A 200 13.02 33.53 12.29
C ARG A 200 12.30 33.55 10.94
N ASN A 201 12.93 32.91 9.95
CA ASN A 201 12.42 32.76 8.60
C ASN A 201 12.51 31.28 8.23
N PRO A 202 11.49 30.47 8.56
CA PRO A 202 11.51 29.07 8.19
C PRO A 202 11.59 28.95 6.66
N PRO A 203 12.45 28.05 6.13
CA PRO A 203 12.55 27.80 4.70
C PRO A 203 11.23 27.23 4.19
N GLY A 204 10.34 28.09 3.68
CA GLY A 204 8.95 27.72 3.40
C GLY A 204 8.30 28.41 2.19
N VAL A 205 9.02 29.22 1.41
CA VAL A 205 8.44 29.76 0.16
C VAL A 205 9.52 29.85 -0.91
N GLY A 206 9.55 28.86 -1.81
CA GLY A 206 10.33 28.92 -3.05
C GLY A 206 11.75 28.36 -3.05
N GLN A 207 12.20 27.68 -1.98
CA GLN A 207 13.54 27.05 -1.92
C GLN A 207 13.52 25.52 -1.85
N ALA A 208 12.40 24.90 -1.49
CA ALA A 208 12.26 23.44 -1.46
C ALA A 208 11.88 22.89 -2.86
N ALA A 209 12.75 23.09 -3.85
CA ALA A 209 12.62 22.38 -5.12
C ALA A 209 13.26 21.00 -4.95
N CYS A 210 12.63 20.12 -4.17
CA CYS A 210 12.78 18.71 -4.51
C CYS A 210 12.11 18.56 -5.87
N ILE A 211 12.87 18.07 -6.85
CA ILE A 211 12.38 17.87 -8.20
C ILE A 211 11.56 16.59 -8.13
N HIS A 212 10.35 16.65 -7.60
CA HIS A 212 9.30 15.68 -7.89
C HIS A 212 8.03 16.48 -8.07
N VAL A 213 7.22 16.04 -9.03
CA VAL A 213 5.86 16.55 -9.16
C VAL A 213 5.00 15.56 -8.41
N LEU A 214 4.87 15.74 -7.09
CA LEU A 214 3.71 15.21 -6.36
C LEU A 214 2.49 15.92 -6.93
N VAL A 215 1.90 15.34 -7.98
CA VAL A 215 0.67 15.87 -8.54
C VAL A 215 -0.39 15.64 -7.48
N ASP A 216 -0.91 16.73 -6.90
CA ASP A 216 -2.16 16.74 -6.13
C ASP A 216 -3.39 16.25 -6.92
N ALA A 217 -3.19 15.66 -8.12
CA ALA A 217 -4.18 14.97 -8.93
C ALA A 217 -4.34 13.48 -8.58
N LEU A 218 -3.76 13.04 -7.46
CA LEU A 218 -4.09 11.74 -6.91
C LEU A 218 -5.47 11.79 -6.24
N ASP A 219 -6.41 10.97 -6.76
CA ASP A 219 -7.59 10.58 -6.00
C ASP A 219 -7.14 10.01 -4.66
N GLN A 220 -7.40 10.77 -3.58
CA GLN A 220 -6.94 10.44 -2.23
C GLN A 220 -7.52 9.10 -1.76
N GLU A 221 -8.68 8.70 -2.28
CA GLU A 221 -9.28 7.40 -2.01
C GLU A 221 -8.43 6.26 -2.60
N THR A 222 -8.00 6.40 -3.85
CA THR A 222 -7.12 5.43 -4.52
C THR A 222 -5.75 5.34 -3.82
N VAL A 223 -5.14 6.46 -3.45
CA VAL A 223 -3.87 6.46 -2.69
C VAL A 223 -4.05 5.78 -1.34
N GLY A 224 -5.15 6.11 -0.64
CA GLY A 224 -5.47 5.54 0.66
C GLY A 224 -5.52 4.02 0.61
N ARG A 225 -6.30 3.49 -0.34
CA ARG A 225 -6.44 2.04 -0.56
C ARG A 225 -5.11 1.36 -0.86
N VAL A 226 -4.29 1.94 -1.74
CA VAL A 226 -2.99 1.37 -2.10
C VAL A 226 -2.01 1.44 -0.93
N GLY A 227 -1.99 2.53 -0.18
CA GLY A 227 -1.17 2.69 1.02
C GLY A 227 -1.53 1.65 2.09
N ASP A 228 -2.81 1.45 2.36
CA ASP A 228 -3.31 0.44 3.30
C ASP A 228 -2.90 -0.97 2.90
N ASP A 229 -3.08 -1.33 1.63
CA ASP A 229 -2.71 -2.64 1.09
C ASP A 229 -1.20 -2.89 1.21
N VAL A 230 -0.37 -1.90 0.90
CA VAL A 230 1.10 -2.00 1.04
C VAL A 230 1.49 -2.19 2.49
N LEU A 231 1.01 -1.34 3.41
CA LEU A 231 1.34 -1.44 4.84
C LEU A 231 0.92 -2.78 5.44
N ARG A 232 -0.28 -3.27 5.06
CA ARG A 232 -0.79 -4.58 5.47
C ARG A 232 0.12 -5.72 4.96
N SER A 233 0.56 -5.66 3.70
CA SER A 233 1.41 -6.69 3.09
C SER A 233 2.80 -6.72 3.75
N VAL A 234 3.40 -5.56 3.99
CA VAL A 234 4.68 -5.45 4.70
C VAL A 234 4.56 -5.94 6.13
N LEU A 235 3.44 -5.69 6.81
CA LEU A 235 3.23 -6.17 8.18
C LEU A 235 3.14 -7.69 8.25
N ILE A 236 2.47 -8.30 7.29
CA ILE A 236 2.42 -9.76 7.18
C ILE A 236 3.83 -10.32 7.00
N ALA A 237 4.62 -9.76 6.08
CA ALA A 237 6.02 -10.16 5.87
C ALA A 237 6.86 -10.01 7.15
N ALA A 238 6.74 -8.89 7.86
CA ALA A 238 7.44 -8.64 9.12
C ALA A 238 7.10 -9.69 10.20
N ARG A 239 5.83 -10.09 10.32
CA ARG A 239 5.41 -11.12 11.28
C ARG A 239 5.86 -12.52 10.89
N ARG A 240 6.09 -12.76 9.58
CA ARG A 240 6.66 -14.00 9.04
C ARG A 240 8.17 -14.13 9.23
N GLY A 241 8.81 -13.11 9.83
CA GLY A 241 10.24 -13.12 10.11
C GLY A 241 11.10 -12.46 9.04
N ASP A 242 10.48 -11.77 8.06
CA ASP A 242 11.21 -10.89 7.15
C ASP A 242 11.76 -9.70 7.95
N ARG A 243 13.10 -9.64 8.05
CA ARG A 243 13.79 -8.60 8.82
C ARG A 243 13.71 -7.24 8.14
N VAL A 244 13.78 -7.20 6.81
CA VAL A 244 13.73 -5.94 6.05
C VAL A 244 12.37 -5.28 6.23
N ALA A 245 11.28 -6.07 6.10
CA ALA A 245 9.92 -5.61 6.32
C ALA A 245 9.69 -5.17 7.77
N ARG A 246 10.20 -5.94 8.74
CA ARG A 246 10.07 -5.61 10.17
C ARG A 246 10.78 -4.31 10.51
N ASP A 247 12.03 -4.16 10.08
CA ASP A 247 12.84 -2.98 10.38
C ASP A 247 12.26 -1.74 9.70
N GLU A 248 11.69 -1.88 8.49
CA GLU A 248 10.99 -0.81 7.79
C GLU A 248 9.72 -0.34 8.49
N LEU A 249 8.88 -1.26 8.97
CA LEU A 249 7.69 -0.89 9.71
C LEU A 249 8.00 -0.27 11.06
N LEU A 250 9.01 -0.79 11.78
CA LEU A 250 9.42 -0.20 13.05
C LEU A 250 9.97 1.22 12.87
N ASP A 251 10.71 1.47 11.78
CA ASP A 251 11.17 2.82 11.42
C ASP A 251 9.99 3.75 11.07
N LEU A 252 9.05 3.30 10.23
CA LEU A 252 7.84 4.08 9.91
C LEU A 252 7.00 4.39 11.16
N LEU A 253 6.78 3.41 12.03
CA LEU A 253 6.10 3.58 13.31
C LEU A 253 6.79 4.64 14.18
N ARG A 254 8.12 4.58 14.31
CA ARG A 254 8.88 5.54 15.14
C ARG A 254 8.79 6.95 14.58
N ARG A 255 8.88 7.10 13.26
CA ARG A 255 8.91 8.43 12.59
C ARG A 255 7.56 9.13 12.58
N THR A 256 6.49 8.36 12.60
CA THR A 256 5.12 8.87 12.58
C THR A 256 4.47 8.87 13.97
N GLU A 257 5.22 8.54 15.02
CA GLU A 257 4.71 8.50 16.38
C GLU A 257 4.31 9.90 16.88
N GLY A 258 3.09 10.02 17.40
CA GLY A 258 2.57 11.31 17.87
C GLY A 258 2.34 12.34 16.77
N ALA A 259 2.26 11.89 15.51
CA ALA A 259 1.94 12.72 14.36
C ALA A 259 0.49 13.25 14.40
N SER A 260 -0.48 12.36 14.63
CA SER A 260 -1.91 12.69 14.79
C SER A 260 -2.68 11.49 15.33
N GLU A 261 -3.88 11.72 15.89
CA GLU A 261 -4.80 10.64 16.28
C GLU A 261 -5.18 9.72 15.10
N GLY A 262 -5.19 10.26 13.87
CA GLY A 262 -5.46 9.50 12.66
C GLY A 262 -4.36 8.49 12.34
N VAL A 263 -3.09 8.88 12.48
CA VAL A 263 -1.92 8.00 12.30
C VAL A 263 -1.92 6.89 13.35
N ASP A 264 -2.16 7.24 14.61
CA ASP A 264 -2.20 6.27 15.72
C ASP A 264 -3.33 5.25 15.52
N LYS A 265 -4.47 5.70 14.98
CA LYS A 265 -5.57 4.82 14.59
C LYS A 265 -5.18 3.86 13.47
N ILE A 266 -4.53 4.34 12.39
CA ILE A 266 -4.07 3.48 11.30
C ILE A 266 -3.11 2.40 11.84
N TRP A 267 -2.14 2.77 12.68
CA TRP A 267 -1.23 1.81 13.29
C TRP A 267 -1.87 0.86 14.31
N GLY A 268 -2.92 1.32 14.99
CA GLY A 268 -3.76 0.52 15.87
C GLY A 268 -4.60 -0.51 15.11
N ASP A 269 -5.26 -0.08 14.03
CA ASP A 269 -6.06 -0.92 13.14
C ASP A 269 -5.20 -1.95 12.42
N LEU A 270 -3.98 -1.55 12.00
CA LEU A 270 -2.97 -2.46 11.48
C LEU A 270 -2.38 -3.39 12.56
N GLY A 271 -2.54 -3.13 13.86
CA GLY A 271 -1.97 -3.98 14.92
C GLY A 271 -0.43 -3.92 15.01
N ALA A 272 0.17 -2.87 14.47
CA ALA A 272 1.62 -2.73 14.32
C ALA A 272 2.36 -2.54 15.66
N HIS A 273 1.63 -2.16 16.72
CA HIS A 273 2.13 -2.04 18.09
C HIS A 273 2.65 -3.37 18.65
N ALA A 274 2.14 -4.51 18.16
CA ALA A 274 2.63 -5.84 18.51
C ALA A 274 4.10 -6.06 18.12
N LEU A 275 4.61 -5.35 17.10
CA LEU A 275 6.02 -5.43 16.68
C LEU A 275 6.99 -4.84 17.70
N ARG A 276 6.52 -3.90 18.56
CA ARG A 276 7.30 -3.23 19.60
C ARG A 276 7.34 -4.01 20.92
N GLY A 277 6.60 -5.12 21.04
CA GLY A 277 6.46 -5.86 22.30
C GLY A 277 5.68 -5.11 23.39
N VAL A 278 5.23 -3.88 23.11
CA VAL A 278 4.36 -3.10 23.97
C VAL A 278 2.93 -3.46 23.59
N THR A 279 2.32 -4.34 24.38
CA THR A 279 0.87 -4.52 24.31
C THR A 279 0.23 -3.28 24.91
N SER A 280 -0.28 -2.38 24.07
CA SER A 280 -1.25 -1.38 24.54
C SER A 280 -2.37 -2.16 25.22
N ALA A 281 -2.63 -1.86 26.49
CA ALA A 281 -3.76 -2.42 27.23
C ALA A 281 -5.05 -1.82 26.66
N THR A 282 -5.44 -2.23 25.46
CA THR A 282 -6.69 -1.81 24.85
C THR A 282 -7.16 -2.92 23.92
N ARG A 283 -7.96 -3.81 24.51
CA ARG A 283 -8.68 -4.95 23.91
C ARG A 283 -7.76 -5.95 23.21
N ARG A 284 -7.86 -7.21 23.63
CA ARG A 284 -7.49 -8.37 22.81
C ARG A 284 -8.25 -8.23 21.49
N VAL A 285 -7.59 -7.67 20.48
CA VAL A 285 -8.14 -7.53 19.14
C VAL A 285 -7.62 -8.72 18.38
N ASP A 286 -8.53 -9.60 17.99
CA ASP A 286 -8.29 -10.72 17.09
C ASP A 286 -8.00 -10.19 15.68
N TRP A 287 -6.82 -9.59 15.52
CA TRP A 287 -6.37 -8.83 14.36
C TRP A 287 -6.49 -9.59 13.03
N TRP A 288 -6.24 -10.89 13.05
CA TRP A 288 -6.36 -11.75 11.88
C TRP A 288 -7.83 -11.96 11.46
N GLN A 289 -8.76 -11.90 12.40
CA GLN A 289 -10.19 -11.97 12.14
C GLN A 289 -10.69 -10.71 11.44
N ARG A 290 -10.24 -9.53 11.91
CA ARG A 290 -10.54 -8.25 11.23
C ARG A 290 -9.94 -8.21 9.82
N TRP A 291 -8.71 -8.67 9.66
CA TRP A 291 -8.08 -8.83 8.35
C TRP A 291 -8.91 -9.71 7.41
N LEU A 292 -9.38 -10.88 7.87
CA LEU A 292 -10.19 -11.77 7.03
C LEU A 292 -11.50 -11.11 6.61
N VAL A 293 -12.17 -10.40 7.53
CA VAL A 293 -13.39 -9.64 7.23
C VAL A 293 -13.13 -8.54 6.19
N ASP A 294 -12.05 -7.76 6.32
CA ASP A 294 -11.70 -6.69 5.36
C ASP A 294 -11.35 -7.26 3.97
N VAL A 295 -10.61 -8.37 3.93
CA VAL A 295 -10.21 -9.02 2.68
C VAL A 295 -11.41 -9.67 2.00
N LEU A 296 -12.31 -10.29 2.77
CA LEU A 296 -13.57 -10.79 2.23
C LEU A 296 -14.42 -9.62 1.71
N ALA A 297 -14.61 -8.56 2.50
CA ALA A 297 -15.40 -7.40 2.08
C ALA A 297 -14.88 -6.74 0.79
N SER A 298 -13.56 -6.66 0.61
CA SER A 298 -12.94 -6.10 -0.59
C SER A 298 -13.00 -7.00 -1.83
N LYS A 299 -13.07 -8.33 -1.66
CA LYS A 299 -13.24 -9.29 -2.77
C LYS A 299 -14.68 -9.46 -3.19
N LEU A 300 -15.64 -9.10 -2.35
CA LEU A 300 -17.07 -9.21 -2.63
C LEU A 300 -17.57 -7.92 -3.31
N GLU A 301 -17.78 -7.94 -4.62
CA GLU A 301 -18.21 -6.78 -5.43
C GLU A 301 -19.57 -6.16 -4.96
N GLU A 302 -19.74 -4.84 -5.07
CA GLU A 302 -20.96 -4.15 -4.64
C GLU A 302 -22.12 -4.26 -5.65
N GLY A 303 -23.23 -4.85 -5.19
CA GLY A 303 -24.52 -4.88 -5.86
C GLY A 303 -25.31 -3.57 -5.79
N GLU A 304 -26.42 -3.55 -6.53
CA GLU A 304 -27.13 -2.36 -6.94
C GLU A 304 -28.12 -1.79 -5.89
N ARG A 305 -27.79 -0.67 -5.21
CA ARG A 305 -28.69 0.04 -4.26
C ARG A 305 -29.52 1.15 -4.92
N LEU A 306 -30.80 1.26 -4.58
CA LEU A 306 -31.63 2.46 -4.81
C LEU A 306 -31.04 3.65 -4.01
N VAL A 307 -30.52 4.64 -4.71
CA VAL A 307 -29.93 5.84 -4.11
C VAL A 307 -30.83 7.03 -4.39
N TYR A 308 -31.00 7.91 -3.39
CA TYR A 308 -31.51 9.26 -3.59
C TYR A 308 -30.33 10.15 -4.01
N PRO A 309 -30.15 10.49 -5.31
CA PRO A 309 -29.04 11.31 -5.75
C PRO A 309 -29.24 12.73 -5.21
N LYS A 310 -28.66 13.06 -4.05
CA LYS A 310 -28.89 14.33 -3.31
C LYS A 310 -28.76 15.57 -4.19
N LYS A 311 -27.78 15.59 -5.11
CA LYS A 311 -27.57 16.70 -6.07
C LYS A 311 -28.69 16.79 -7.12
N ARG A 312 -29.11 15.66 -7.69
CA ARG A 312 -30.18 15.61 -8.70
C ARG A 312 -31.57 15.80 -8.08
N GLY A 313 -31.80 15.28 -6.88
CA GLY A 313 -33.01 15.50 -6.09
C GLY A 313 -33.16 16.96 -5.66
N ALA A 314 -32.07 17.63 -5.26
CA ALA A 314 -32.09 19.06 -4.95
C ALA A 314 -32.39 19.91 -6.20
N VAL A 315 -31.82 19.57 -7.36
CA VAL A 315 -32.11 20.24 -8.64
C VAL A 315 -33.56 20.02 -9.09
N LEU A 316 -34.07 18.79 -9.00
CA LEU A 316 -35.45 18.47 -9.37
C LEU A 316 -36.47 19.15 -8.43
N ALA A 317 -36.19 19.19 -7.12
CA ALA A 317 -37.00 19.91 -6.15
C ALA A 317 -37.00 21.42 -6.39
N ALA A 318 -35.84 22.00 -6.75
CA ALA A 318 -35.74 23.42 -7.11
C ALA A 318 -36.50 23.78 -8.41
N LEU A 319 -36.74 22.80 -9.29
CA LEU A 319 -37.50 22.94 -10.54
C LEU A 319 -38.99 22.54 -10.40
N GLY A 320 -39.46 22.22 -9.19
CA GLY A 320 -40.86 21.88 -8.92
C GLY A 320 -41.27 20.46 -9.30
N HIS A 321 -40.32 19.55 -9.53
CA HIS A 321 -40.58 18.15 -9.81
C HIS A 321 -40.47 17.29 -8.53
N GLU A 322 -41.35 16.30 -8.37
CA GLU A 322 -41.21 15.31 -7.30
C GLU A 322 -39.94 14.46 -7.52
N PRO A 323 -39.06 14.33 -6.51
CA PRO A 323 -37.80 13.63 -6.69
C PRO A 323 -38.02 12.11 -6.74
N MET A 324 -37.69 11.48 -7.86
CA MET A 324 -37.81 10.02 -8.03
C MET A 324 -36.56 9.28 -7.54
N LEU A 325 -36.77 8.17 -6.82
CA LEU A 325 -35.72 7.19 -6.49
C LEU A 325 -35.19 6.55 -7.78
N ALA A 326 -33.87 6.47 -7.94
CA ALA A 326 -33.26 5.81 -9.09
C ALA A 326 -33.06 4.32 -8.79
N ARG A 327 -33.75 3.43 -9.55
CA ARG A 327 -33.56 1.97 -9.45
C ARG A 327 -32.17 1.59 -9.91
N ARG A 328 -31.40 1.03 -8.98
CA ARG A 328 -30.32 0.09 -9.25
C ARG A 328 -30.96 -1.30 -8.95
N GLY A 329 -30.78 -2.27 -9.85
CA GLY A 329 -31.50 -3.53 -10.00
C GLY A 329 -31.38 -4.54 -8.85
N PRO A 330 -31.68 -5.84 -9.09
CA PRO A 330 -31.74 -6.83 -8.03
C PRO A 330 -30.38 -7.01 -7.32
N GLN A 331 -30.44 -7.07 -5.99
CA GLN A 331 -29.30 -7.34 -5.12
C GLN A 331 -28.82 -8.78 -5.36
N ARG A 332 -27.64 -8.95 -5.95
CA ARG A 332 -26.97 -10.26 -5.93
C ARG A 332 -26.46 -10.49 -4.51
N VAL A 333 -26.88 -11.58 -3.88
CA VAL A 333 -26.29 -12.03 -2.61
C VAL A 333 -24.88 -12.50 -2.93
N LYS A 334 -23.89 -12.02 -2.18
CA LYS A 334 -22.47 -12.29 -2.43
C LYS A 334 -22.19 -13.76 -2.10
N SER A 335 -21.65 -14.52 -3.05
CA SER A 335 -21.47 -15.97 -2.92
C SER A 335 -20.05 -16.31 -2.46
N LEU A 336 -19.96 -16.95 -1.29
CA LEU A 336 -18.71 -17.39 -0.67
C LEU A 336 -18.66 -18.93 -0.64
N VAL A 337 -17.51 -19.52 -0.95
CA VAL A 337 -17.26 -20.96 -0.72
C VAL A 337 -16.22 -21.12 0.37
N ILE A 338 -16.52 -21.96 1.37
CA ILE A 338 -15.62 -22.29 2.48
C ILE A 338 -15.35 -23.78 2.43
N ALA A 339 -14.14 -24.14 2.02
CA ALA A 339 -13.66 -25.51 1.91
C ALA A 339 -12.80 -25.85 3.13
N LEU A 340 -13.24 -26.82 3.92
CA LEU A 340 -12.52 -27.34 5.07
C LEU A 340 -11.91 -28.69 4.76
N ASP A 341 -10.61 -28.81 4.95
CA ASP A 341 -9.94 -30.09 4.93
C ASP A 341 -10.47 -30.96 6.07
N THR A 342 -10.59 -32.27 5.85
CA THR A 342 -11.03 -33.23 6.86
C THR A 342 -9.90 -34.16 7.31
N SER A 343 -8.66 -33.86 6.92
CA SER A 343 -7.48 -34.49 7.46
C SER A 343 -7.44 -34.36 9.00
N GLY A 344 -6.92 -35.39 9.68
CA GLY A 344 -6.95 -35.50 11.15
C GLY A 344 -6.13 -34.44 11.91
N SER A 345 -5.55 -33.46 11.20
CA SER A 345 -4.77 -32.32 11.69
C SER A 345 -5.60 -31.05 11.93
N MET A 346 -6.92 -31.12 11.70
CA MET A 346 -7.81 -29.96 11.79
C MET A 346 -8.29 -29.68 13.22
N PRO A 347 -8.07 -28.48 13.79
CA PRO A 347 -8.34 -28.23 15.20
C PRO A 347 -9.83 -28.00 15.51
N ASP A 348 -10.25 -28.43 16.70
CA ASP A 348 -11.60 -28.25 17.23
C ASP A 348 -11.97 -26.75 17.35
N GLY A 349 -13.21 -26.38 17.03
CA GLY A 349 -13.73 -24.99 17.15
C GLY A 349 -13.52 -24.08 15.92
N LEU A 350 -12.70 -24.47 14.96
CA LEU A 350 -12.44 -23.69 13.73
C LEU A 350 -13.70 -23.42 12.88
N VAL A 351 -14.62 -24.40 12.82
CA VAL A 351 -15.88 -24.30 12.05
C VAL A 351 -16.82 -23.26 12.65
N GLU A 352 -17.01 -23.31 13.97
CA GLU A 352 -17.85 -22.37 14.71
C GLU A 352 -17.29 -20.94 14.59
N TRP A 353 -15.97 -20.82 14.71
CA TRP A 353 -15.25 -19.56 14.56
C TRP A 353 -15.40 -18.93 13.15
N LEU A 354 -15.19 -19.69 12.07
CA LEU A 354 -15.41 -19.19 10.70
C LEU A 354 -16.88 -18.81 10.49
N GLY A 355 -17.80 -19.57 11.09
CA GLY A 355 -19.23 -19.33 11.02
C GLY A 355 -19.60 -17.97 11.59
N GLU A 356 -19.05 -17.62 12.75
CA GLU A 356 -19.25 -16.32 13.37
C GLU A 356 -18.70 -15.17 12.54
N LEU A 357 -17.53 -15.32 11.92
CA LEU A 357 -16.93 -14.23 11.14
C LEU A 357 -17.66 -13.96 9.83
N VAL A 358 -18.01 -15.02 9.11
CA VAL A 358 -18.74 -14.91 7.85
C VAL A 358 -20.15 -14.38 8.11
N GLY A 359 -20.77 -14.75 9.22
CA GLY A 359 -22.06 -14.21 9.67
C GLY A 359 -22.06 -12.72 9.97
N ARG A 360 -20.90 -12.07 10.14
CA ARG A 360 -20.78 -10.60 10.33
C ARG A 360 -20.76 -9.81 9.02
N ILE A 361 -20.69 -10.47 7.86
CA ILE A 361 -20.61 -9.81 6.55
C ILE A 361 -22.02 -9.73 5.95
N ASP A 362 -22.60 -8.52 5.96
CA ASP A 362 -23.94 -8.26 5.43
C ASP A 362 -24.09 -8.70 3.96
N GLY A 363 -25.15 -9.47 3.67
CA GLY A 363 -25.50 -9.89 2.31
C GLY A 363 -24.58 -10.94 1.69
N THR A 364 -23.95 -11.79 2.51
CA THR A 364 -23.11 -12.91 2.07
C THR A 364 -23.80 -14.25 2.33
N GLU A 365 -23.84 -15.12 1.32
CA GLU A 365 -24.23 -16.51 1.45
C GLU A 365 -23.00 -17.40 1.31
N ALA A 366 -22.73 -18.19 2.35
CA ALA A 366 -21.59 -19.09 2.39
C ALA A 366 -22.02 -20.54 2.18
N GLU A 367 -21.44 -21.16 1.17
CA GLU A 367 -21.49 -22.61 0.98
C GLU A 367 -20.33 -23.25 1.74
N TRP A 368 -20.67 -24.19 2.61
CA TRP A 368 -19.72 -24.91 3.44
C TRP A 368 -19.50 -26.30 2.87
N VAL A 369 -18.25 -26.59 2.53
CA VAL A 369 -17.87 -27.89 2.00
C VAL A 369 -16.69 -28.45 2.78
N ALA A 370 -16.79 -29.73 3.12
CA ALA A 370 -15.71 -30.52 3.65
C ALA A 370 -15.04 -31.23 2.47
N PHE A 371 -13.72 -31.37 2.47
CA PHE A 371 -13.02 -32.07 1.41
C PHE A 371 -11.97 -33.06 1.92
N ASP A 372 -11.83 -34.13 1.14
CA ASP A 372 -10.78 -35.14 1.19
C ASP A 372 -10.34 -35.43 -0.25
N ALA A 373 -10.58 -36.65 -0.76
CA ALA A 373 -10.54 -36.98 -2.19
C ALA A 373 -11.82 -36.54 -2.94
N SER A 374 -12.81 -36.04 -2.22
CA SER A 374 -14.11 -35.60 -2.74
C SER A 374 -14.63 -34.41 -1.92
N VAL A 375 -15.49 -33.59 -2.54
CA VAL A 375 -16.14 -32.45 -1.88
C VAL A 375 -17.52 -32.87 -1.36
N LYS A 376 -17.80 -32.56 -0.10
CA LYS A 376 -19.05 -32.94 0.60
C LYS A 376 -19.65 -31.69 1.28
N PRO A 377 -20.88 -31.27 0.95
CA PRO A 377 -21.50 -30.15 1.63
C PRO A 377 -21.84 -30.51 3.08
N PHE A 378 -21.72 -29.54 3.97
CA PHE A 378 -22.14 -29.66 5.37
C PHE A 378 -22.68 -28.32 5.88
N ARG A 379 -23.25 -28.29 7.08
CA ARG A 379 -23.60 -27.03 7.76
C ARG A 379 -22.78 -26.87 9.05
N PRO A 380 -22.39 -25.64 9.43
CA PRO A 380 -21.78 -25.39 10.74
C PRO A 380 -22.62 -26.02 11.88
N GLY A 381 -21.97 -26.80 12.74
CA GLY A 381 -22.62 -27.60 13.80
C GLY A 381 -22.96 -29.05 13.42
N GLU A 382 -22.84 -29.43 12.14
CA GLU A 382 -22.92 -30.83 11.72
C GLU A 382 -21.54 -31.53 11.81
N PRO A 383 -21.49 -32.84 12.11
CA PRO A 383 -20.23 -33.58 12.09
C PRO A 383 -19.64 -33.61 10.68
N LEU A 384 -18.37 -33.21 10.57
CA LEU A 384 -17.60 -33.30 9.32
C LEU A 384 -17.46 -34.77 8.90
N ARG A 385 -17.80 -35.08 7.65
CA ARG A 385 -17.71 -36.44 7.09
C ARG A 385 -16.51 -36.53 6.15
N GLY A 386 -15.49 -37.31 6.51
CA GLY A 386 -14.25 -37.42 5.73
C GLY A 386 -13.29 -38.48 6.29
N GLY A 387 -12.08 -38.54 5.74
CA GLY A 387 -11.01 -39.45 6.19
C GLY A 387 -10.19 -40.11 5.07
N GLY A 388 -10.48 -39.79 3.80
CA GLY A 388 -9.53 -40.01 2.70
C GLY A 388 -8.45 -38.93 2.70
N GLY A 389 -7.31 -39.15 2.03
CA GLY A 389 -6.26 -38.12 1.90
C GLY A 389 -6.76 -36.80 1.27
N THR A 390 -5.90 -35.79 1.24
CA THR A 390 -6.26 -34.43 0.80
C THR A 390 -6.06 -34.25 -0.71
N ASP A 391 -7.08 -33.79 -1.44
CA ASP A 391 -7.01 -33.42 -2.87
C ASP A 391 -7.57 -32.00 -3.11
N PHE A 392 -6.68 -31.03 -3.32
CA PHE A 392 -7.07 -29.64 -3.62
C PHE A 392 -7.74 -29.48 -4.99
N GLU A 393 -7.44 -30.38 -5.93
CA GLU A 393 -8.02 -30.34 -7.27
C GLU A 393 -9.52 -30.67 -7.24
N ALA A 394 -9.97 -31.47 -6.25
CA ALA A 394 -11.39 -31.69 -6.01
C ALA A 394 -12.13 -30.38 -5.66
N VAL A 395 -11.52 -29.54 -4.81
CA VAL A 395 -12.07 -28.22 -4.44
C VAL A 395 -12.08 -27.28 -5.65
N ARG A 396 -11.00 -27.25 -6.45
CA ARG A 396 -10.93 -26.44 -7.67
C ARG A 396 -12.03 -26.78 -8.65
N ARG A 397 -12.23 -28.07 -8.95
CA ARG A 397 -13.29 -28.54 -9.85
C ARG A 397 -14.69 -28.21 -9.33
N HIS A 398 -14.90 -28.30 -8.02
CA HIS A 398 -16.18 -27.93 -7.39
C HIS A 398 -16.48 -26.44 -7.56
N VAL A 399 -15.50 -25.58 -7.26
CA VAL A 399 -15.67 -24.12 -7.36
C VAL A 399 -15.84 -23.66 -8.81
N GLU A 400 -14.98 -24.14 -9.71
CA GLU A 400 -15.00 -23.73 -11.12
C GLU A 400 -16.16 -24.37 -11.92
N GLY A 401 -16.73 -25.47 -11.42
CA GLY A 401 -17.87 -26.17 -12.03
C GLY A 401 -19.24 -25.60 -11.67
N ARG A 402 -19.32 -24.53 -10.86
CA ARG A 402 -20.58 -23.87 -10.47
C ARG A 402 -21.21 -23.14 -11.66
N ASP A 403 -22.54 -23.16 -11.73
CA ASP A 403 -23.31 -22.35 -12.68
C ASP A 403 -23.09 -20.85 -12.44
N GLU A 404 -22.95 -20.45 -11.16
CA GLU A 404 -22.60 -19.09 -10.76
C GLU A 404 -21.23 -19.04 -10.08
N PRO A 405 -20.29 -18.22 -10.57
CA PRO A 405 -18.95 -18.13 -9.99
C PRO A 405 -19.03 -17.56 -8.58
N ALA A 406 -18.24 -18.14 -7.67
CA ALA A 406 -18.05 -17.57 -6.34
C ALA A 406 -17.33 -16.21 -6.43
N ASP A 407 -17.68 -15.32 -5.51
CA ASP A 407 -17.02 -14.02 -5.35
C ASP A 407 -15.71 -14.17 -4.57
N ALA A 408 -15.67 -15.11 -3.62
CA ALA A 408 -14.46 -15.50 -2.90
C ALA A 408 -14.50 -16.99 -2.51
N VAL A 409 -13.31 -17.56 -2.29
CA VAL A 409 -13.10 -18.95 -1.86
C VAL A 409 -12.14 -18.95 -0.69
N ILE A 410 -12.53 -19.56 0.43
CA ILE A 410 -11.68 -19.80 1.59
C ILE A 410 -11.37 -21.29 1.65
N VAL A 411 -10.09 -21.66 1.66
CA VAL A 411 -9.66 -23.05 1.84
C VAL A 411 -8.90 -23.15 3.15
N VAL A 412 -9.28 -24.07 4.02
CA VAL A 412 -8.62 -24.30 5.31
C VAL A 412 -8.05 -25.69 5.35
N THR A 413 -6.73 -25.79 5.52
CA THR A 413 -5.97 -27.05 5.36
C THR A 413 -4.61 -26.93 6.05
N ASP A 414 -3.86 -28.02 6.17
CA ASP A 414 -2.43 -28.00 6.48
C ASP A 414 -1.55 -27.85 5.23
N GLY A 415 -2.13 -27.78 4.03
CA GLY A 415 -1.39 -27.49 2.79
C GLY A 415 -0.62 -28.68 2.21
N TYR A 416 -0.69 -29.88 2.82
CA TYR A 416 0.04 -31.06 2.37
C TYR A 416 -0.75 -31.90 1.34
N ALA A 417 -0.86 -31.37 0.12
CA ALA A 417 -1.28 -32.11 -1.06
C ALA A 417 -0.71 -31.47 -2.34
N ASP A 418 -1.00 -32.06 -3.50
CA ASP A 418 -0.50 -31.54 -4.78
C ASP A 418 -1.00 -30.08 -5.04
N PRO A 419 -0.08 -29.12 -5.26
CA PRO A 419 -0.43 -27.72 -5.48
C PRO A 419 -1.29 -27.46 -6.72
N ILE A 420 -2.35 -26.65 -6.57
CA ILE A 420 -3.23 -26.22 -7.68
C ILE A 420 -2.93 -24.81 -8.18
N VAL A 421 -3.52 -24.42 -9.32
CA VAL A 421 -3.61 -23.02 -9.77
C VAL A 421 -5.05 -22.79 -10.24
N PRO A 422 -5.88 -22.05 -9.48
CA PRO A 422 -7.23 -21.72 -9.89
C PRO A 422 -7.26 -20.79 -11.11
N ALA A 423 -8.38 -20.78 -11.85
CA ALA A 423 -8.57 -19.86 -12.98
C ALA A 423 -8.53 -18.37 -12.56
N ASP A 424 -8.99 -18.05 -11.36
CA ASP A 424 -8.91 -16.71 -10.76
C ASP A 424 -8.24 -16.79 -9.38
N PRO A 425 -6.90 -16.77 -9.30
CA PRO A 425 -6.15 -16.83 -8.04
C PRO A 425 -6.49 -15.68 -7.08
N GLY A 426 -6.96 -14.55 -7.62
CA GLY A 426 -7.31 -13.37 -6.84
C GLY A 426 -8.49 -13.58 -5.90
N LYS A 427 -9.34 -14.58 -6.16
CA LYS A 427 -10.51 -14.91 -5.33
C LYS A 427 -10.23 -15.92 -4.21
N TRP A 428 -9.07 -16.56 -4.22
CA TRP A 428 -8.74 -17.66 -3.31
C TRP A 428 -7.93 -17.19 -2.10
N ILE A 429 -8.39 -17.59 -0.91
CA ILE A 429 -7.79 -17.32 0.38
C ILE A 429 -7.50 -18.67 1.06
N TRP A 430 -6.24 -18.95 1.33
CA TRP A 430 -5.78 -20.16 1.99
C TRP A 430 -5.46 -19.88 3.45
N LEU A 431 -6.10 -20.63 4.34
CA LEU A 431 -5.86 -20.63 5.78
C LEU A 431 -5.12 -21.91 6.14
N ILE A 432 -3.81 -21.79 6.36
CA ILE A 432 -2.91 -22.92 6.61
C ILE A 432 -2.78 -23.15 8.13
N THR A 433 -3.02 -24.36 8.60
CA THR A 433 -2.84 -24.70 10.02
C THR A 433 -1.35 -24.69 10.42
N SER A 434 -1.08 -24.67 11.71
CA SER A 434 0.30 -24.57 12.22
C SER A 434 1.14 -25.78 11.82
N GLY A 435 2.23 -25.55 11.08
CA GLY A 435 3.13 -26.60 10.59
C GLY A 435 2.89 -27.04 9.13
N GLY A 436 1.93 -26.40 8.46
CA GLY A 436 1.57 -26.66 7.06
C GLY A 436 2.47 -26.04 5.98
N ASP A 437 2.28 -26.44 4.72
CA ASP A 437 2.97 -25.88 3.53
C ASP A 437 2.22 -24.67 2.95
N GLU A 438 2.94 -23.55 2.79
CA GLU A 438 2.46 -22.28 2.26
C GLU A 438 2.69 -22.15 0.74
N TRP A 439 2.62 -23.26 0.00
CA TRP A 439 2.72 -23.25 -1.45
C TRP A 439 1.76 -22.28 -2.17
N PRO A 440 0.55 -21.94 -1.66
CA PRO A 440 -0.32 -20.99 -2.34
C PRO A 440 0.27 -19.58 -2.46
N GLU A 441 1.09 -19.17 -1.48
CA GLU A 441 1.81 -17.88 -1.50
C GLU A 441 2.80 -17.82 -2.66
N ARG A 442 3.52 -18.92 -2.91
CA ARG A 442 4.49 -19.05 -4.03
C ARG A 442 3.80 -19.00 -5.40
N ARG A 443 2.47 -19.08 -5.44
CA ARG A 443 1.64 -19.02 -6.65
C ARG A 443 0.74 -17.78 -6.70
N GLY A 444 1.02 -16.77 -5.87
CA GLY A 444 0.34 -15.47 -5.91
C GLY A 444 -1.07 -15.45 -5.32
N MET A 445 -1.46 -16.47 -4.56
CA MET A 445 -2.74 -16.51 -3.84
C MET A 445 -2.59 -15.98 -2.42
N ALA A 446 -3.69 -15.48 -1.83
CA ALA A 446 -3.69 -15.09 -0.43
C ALA A 446 -3.52 -16.36 0.43
N CYS A 447 -2.52 -16.38 1.31
CA CYS A 447 -2.16 -17.55 2.11
C CYS A 447 -1.78 -17.08 3.51
N HIS A 448 -2.37 -17.64 4.57
CA HIS A 448 -2.22 -17.16 5.95
C HIS A 448 -2.21 -18.31 6.95
N ARG A 449 -1.34 -18.25 7.97
CA ARG A 449 -1.37 -19.24 9.03
C ARG A 449 -2.47 -18.93 10.05
N VAL A 450 -3.26 -19.94 10.38
CA VAL A 450 -4.25 -19.89 11.45
C VAL A 450 -3.79 -20.70 12.66
N ARG A 451 -3.95 -20.09 13.84
CA ARG A 451 -3.85 -20.75 15.14
C ARG A 451 -5.23 -20.73 15.75
N PRO A 452 -6.01 -21.81 15.61
CA PRO A 452 -7.17 -21.99 16.47
C PRO A 452 -6.64 -22.19 17.89
N GLU A 453 -6.93 -21.22 18.76
CA GLU A 453 -6.75 -21.36 20.21
C GLU A 453 -7.95 -22.07 20.81
#